data_AF-A0AAV7IV57-F1
#
_entry.id   AF-A0AAV7IV57-F1
#
_cell.length_a   1.000
_cell.length_b   1.000
_cell.length_c   1.000
_cell.angle_alpha   90.00
_cell.angle_beta   90.00
_cell.angle_gamma   90.00
#
_symmetry.space_group_name_H-M   'P 1'
#
loop_
_entity.id
_entity.type
_entity.pdbx_description
1 polymer ?
#
loop_
_entity_poly.entity_id
_entity_poly.type
_entity_poly.pdbx_seq_one_letter_code
_entity_poly.pdbx_strand_id
1 'polypeptide(L)'
;MRYPKQDETIMSDNDNVDVNEVFENLLLAEDIAEKSGFDEGVEAGKNQLLKGYHLGYHRASVLAAQLGYYSGVIEFCLHEKNFSPKVLEQAKKLKDEIRKFPKDNDETFDMEQGLKNIKVKFTKLCSLAKINSAYPEAEKLDF
;
A
#
# COMPACT_ATOMS: atom_id res chain seq x y z
N MET A 1 71.93 -8.55 -33.43
CA MET A 1 71.83 -7.11 -33.76
C MET A 1 70.54 -6.88 -34.52
N ARG A 2 69.81 -5.82 -34.17
CA ARG A 2 68.59 -5.24 -34.81
C ARG A 2 67.21 -5.60 -34.21
N TYR A 3 66.86 -4.72 -33.27
CA TYR A 3 65.58 -4.10 -32.87
C TYR A 3 64.42 -4.96 -32.31
N PRO A 4 63.96 -4.68 -31.07
CA PRO A 4 62.68 -5.17 -30.58
C PRO A 4 61.53 -4.43 -31.26
N LYS A 5 60.48 -5.17 -31.64
CA LYS A 5 59.22 -4.59 -32.12
C LYS A 5 58.53 -3.90 -30.96
N GLN A 6 58.07 -2.68 -31.22
CA GLN A 6 57.31 -1.86 -30.27
C GLN A 6 56.07 -2.61 -29.80
N ASP A 7 55.85 -2.61 -28.49
CA ASP A 7 54.57 -2.95 -27.86
C ASP A 7 53.49 -2.04 -28.43
N GLU A 8 52.62 -2.59 -29.27
CA GLU A 8 51.30 -2.02 -29.51
C GLU A 8 50.50 -2.21 -28.21
N THR A 9 50.63 -1.23 -27.33
CA THR A 9 49.67 -1.03 -26.24
C THR A 9 48.34 -0.72 -26.91
N ILE A 10 47.42 -1.68 -26.91
CA ILE A 10 46.03 -1.49 -27.29
C ILE A 10 45.44 -0.52 -26.27
N MET A 11 45.50 0.78 -26.58
CA MET A 11 44.74 1.80 -25.90
C MET A 11 43.27 1.52 -26.20
N SER A 12 42.55 1.12 -25.15
CA SER A 12 41.10 0.98 -25.09
C SER A 12 40.41 2.19 -25.74
N ASP A 13 39.58 1.95 -26.76
CA ASP A 13 38.73 2.90 -27.53
C ASP A 13 37.67 3.67 -26.70
N ASN A 14 37.89 3.88 -25.40
CA ASN A 14 36.92 4.49 -24.50
C ASN A 14 37.15 5.98 -24.23
N ASP A 15 38.17 6.60 -24.86
CA ASP A 15 38.58 7.98 -24.58
C ASP A 15 38.43 8.96 -25.76
N ASN A 16 37.81 8.54 -26.87
CA ASN A 16 37.59 9.42 -28.03
C ASN A 16 36.19 10.02 -28.02
N VAL A 17 35.94 10.89 -27.04
CA VAL A 17 34.72 11.69 -26.99
C VAL A 17 34.69 12.62 -28.21
N ASP A 18 33.67 12.52 -29.05
CA ASP A 18 33.53 13.41 -30.20
C ASP A 18 33.31 14.84 -29.70
N VAL A 19 34.31 15.69 -29.97
CA VAL A 19 34.32 17.09 -29.56
C VAL A 19 33.11 17.84 -30.10
N ASN A 20 32.62 17.50 -31.29
CA ASN A 20 31.43 18.13 -31.86
C ASN A 20 30.17 17.74 -31.09
N GLU A 21 30.03 16.46 -30.72
CA GLU A 21 28.91 15.98 -29.91
C GLU A 21 28.87 16.67 -28.53
N VAL A 22 30.03 16.89 -27.91
CA VAL A 22 30.10 17.62 -26.63
C VAL A 22 29.65 19.07 -26.77
N PHE A 23 30.06 19.76 -27.84
CA PHE A 23 29.62 21.14 -28.08
C PHE A 23 28.14 21.22 -28.44
N GLU A 24 27.61 20.27 -29.20
CA GLU A 24 26.18 20.16 -29.49
C GLU A 24 25.38 19.91 -28.21
N ASN A 25 25.81 18.98 -27.37
CA ASN A 25 25.18 18.71 -26.08
C ASN A 25 25.26 19.90 -25.13
N LEU A 26 26.36 20.68 -25.15
CA LEU A 26 26.48 21.91 -24.36
C LEU A 26 25.54 23.01 -24.87
N LEU A 27 25.44 23.17 -26.20
CA LEU A 27 24.55 24.15 -26.83
C LEU A 27 23.08 23.81 -26.56
N LEU A 28 22.74 22.51 -26.53
CA LEU A 28 21.40 21.98 -26.30
C LEU A 28 21.19 21.51 -24.85
N ALA A 29 22.04 21.93 -23.91
CA ALA A 29 22.03 21.39 -22.55
C ALA A 29 20.68 21.60 -21.84
N GLU A 30 20.02 22.73 -22.09
CA GLU A 30 18.69 23.02 -21.55
C GLU A 30 17.64 22.04 -22.10
N ASP A 31 17.57 21.86 -23.42
CA ASP A 31 16.63 20.93 -24.07
C ASP A 31 16.86 19.47 -23.61
N ILE A 32 18.13 19.08 -23.45
CA ILE A 32 18.51 17.76 -22.94
C ILE A 32 18.05 17.60 -21.49
N ALA A 33 18.29 18.61 -20.64
CA ALA A 33 17.88 18.58 -19.24
C ALA A 33 16.35 18.58 -19.09
N GLU A 34 15.63 19.35 -19.89
CA GLU A 34 14.16 19.37 -19.91
C GLU A 34 13.62 18.00 -20.29
N LYS A 35 14.12 17.42 -21.39
CA LYS A 35 13.69 16.10 -21.85
C LYS A 35 14.00 15.01 -20.83
N SER A 36 15.22 14.99 -20.28
CA SER A 36 15.61 14.02 -19.25
C SER A 36 14.71 14.15 -18.01
N GLY A 37 14.51 15.38 -17.52
CA GLY A 37 13.66 15.65 -16.37
C GLY A 37 12.20 15.26 -16.59
N PHE A 38 11.68 15.48 -17.80
CA PHE A 38 10.34 15.02 -18.17
C PHE A 38 10.24 13.49 -18.17
N ASP A 39 11.16 12.81 -18.85
CA ASP A 39 11.15 11.34 -18.95
C ASP A 39 11.32 10.69 -17.57
N GLU A 40 12.27 11.18 -16.76
CA GLU A 40 12.48 10.75 -15.38
C GLU A 40 11.24 11.02 -14.51
N GLY A 41 10.64 12.21 -14.62
CA GLY A 41 9.45 12.58 -13.87
C GLY A 41 8.24 11.71 -14.21
N VAL A 42 8.04 11.38 -15.48
CA VAL A 42 6.98 10.49 -15.95
C VAL A 42 7.18 9.08 -15.41
N GLU A 43 8.39 8.53 -15.53
CA GLU A 43 8.69 7.19 -15.02
C GLU A 43 8.62 7.12 -13.49
N ALA A 44 9.09 8.14 -12.79
CA ALA A 44 8.94 8.25 -11.34
C ALA A 44 7.46 8.30 -10.94
N GLY A 45 6.63 9.09 -11.64
CA GLY A 45 5.20 9.19 -11.41
C GLY A 45 4.47 7.86 -11.62
N LYS A 46 4.76 7.14 -12.72
CA LYS A 46 4.20 5.79 -12.98
C LYS A 46 4.55 4.81 -11.86
N ASN A 47 5.80 4.81 -11.41
CA ASN A 47 6.26 3.94 -10.34
C ASN A 47 5.60 4.27 -8.99
N GLN A 48 5.41 5.56 -8.69
CA GLN A 48 4.70 6.01 -7.48
C GLN A 48 3.22 5.61 -7.52
N LEU A 49 2.55 5.73 -8.67
CA LEU A 49 1.17 5.30 -8.85
C LEU A 49 1.00 3.81 -8.54
N LEU A 50 1.88 2.97 -9.09
CA LEU A 50 1.87 1.52 -8.85
C LEU A 50 2.08 1.19 -7.37
N LYS A 51 3.06 1.83 -6.73
CA LYS A 51 3.31 1.68 -5.28
C LYS A 51 2.10 2.09 -4.45
N GLY A 52 1.48 3.22 -4.77
CA GLY A 52 0.27 3.72 -4.11
C GLY A 52 -0.90 2.74 -4.26
N TYR A 53 -1.09 2.18 -5.45
CA TYR A 53 -2.11 1.17 -5.71
C TYR A 53 -1.91 -0.07 -4.84
N HIS A 54 -0.71 -0.65 -4.82
CA HIS A 54 -0.42 -1.83 -4.00
C HIS A 54 -0.58 -1.56 -2.51
N LEU A 55 -0.10 -0.41 -2.03
CA LEU A 55 -0.26 -0.01 -0.64
C LEU A 55 -1.73 0.13 -0.25
N GLY A 56 -2.53 0.81 -1.09
CA GLY A 56 -3.96 0.97 -0.87
C GLY A 56 -4.70 -0.36 -0.88
N TYR A 57 -4.41 -1.21 -1.87
CA TYR A 57 -4.99 -2.55 -1.96
C TYR A 57 -4.69 -3.39 -0.72
N HIS A 58 -3.42 -3.47 -0.33
CA HIS A 58 -3.00 -4.23 0.84
C HIS A 58 -3.71 -3.74 2.11
N ARG A 59 -3.68 -2.44 2.39
CA ARG A 59 -4.35 -1.86 3.56
C ARG A 59 -5.87 -2.11 3.56
N ALA A 60 -6.50 -1.96 2.41
CA ALA A 60 -7.93 -2.21 2.27
C ALA A 60 -8.28 -3.69 2.50
N SER A 61 -7.47 -4.63 1.99
CA SER A 61 -7.66 -6.07 2.20
C SER A 61 -7.57 -6.45 3.68
N VAL A 62 -6.57 -5.91 4.40
CA VAL A 62 -6.41 -6.14 5.85
C VAL A 62 -7.65 -5.64 6.62
N LEU A 63 -8.10 -4.43 6.32
CA LEU A 63 -9.26 -3.81 6.96
C LEU A 63 -10.54 -4.60 6.64
N ALA A 64 -10.74 -4.98 5.39
CA ALA A 64 -11.91 -5.74 4.94
C ALA A 64 -11.97 -7.12 5.61
N ALA A 65 -10.84 -7.82 5.74
CA ALA A 65 -10.77 -9.10 6.44
C ALA A 65 -11.18 -8.96 7.92
N GLN A 66 -10.71 -7.92 8.61
CA GLN A 66 -11.08 -7.65 10.00
C GLN A 66 -12.58 -7.33 10.16
N LEU A 67 -13.12 -6.44 9.31
CA LEU A 67 -14.55 -6.10 9.34
C LEU A 67 -15.43 -7.29 8.95
N GLY A 68 -14.98 -8.13 8.03
CA GLY A 68 -15.64 -9.37 7.64
C GLY A 68 -15.72 -10.36 8.81
N TYR A 69 -14.61 -10.56 9.52
CA TYR A 69 -14.59 -11.38 10.73
C TYR A 69 -15.54 -10.85 11.81
N TYR A 70 -15.50 -9.55 12.10
CA TYR A 70 -16.40 -8.93 13.07
C TYR A 70 -17.86 -9.12 12.68
N SER A 71 -18.18 -8.94 11.40
CA SER A 71 -19.53 -9.17 10.87
C SER A 71 -19.98 -10.61 11.08
N GLY A 72 -19.14 -11.61 10.81
CA GLY A 72 -19.47 -13.01 11.04
C GLY A 72 -19.80 -13.33 12.50
N VAL A 73 -18.99 -12.84 13.44
CA VAL A 73 -19.24 -13.01 14.88
C VAL A 73 -20.51 -12.28 15.32
N ILE A 74 -20.76 -11.09 14.79
CA ILE A 74 -21.99 -10.33 15.07
C ILE A 74 -23.23 -11.08 14.57
N GLU A 75 -23.20 -11.64 13.37
CA GLU A 75 -24.31 -12.45 12.84
C GLU A 75 -24.53 -13.70 13.71
N PHE A 76 -23.46 -14.38 14.11
CA PHE A 76 -23.54 -15.50 15.06
C PHE A 76 -24.26 -15.08 16.35
N CYS A 77 -23.87 -13.95 16.96
CA CYS A 77 -24.53 -13.42 18.15
C CYS A 77 -26.02 -13.10 17.93
N LEU A 78 -26.41 -12.65 16.74
CA LEU A 78 -27.80 -12.30 16.42
C LEU A 78 -28.70 -13.50 16.14
N HIS A 79 -28.14 -14.58 15.60
CA HIS A 79 -28.88 -15.82 15.32
C HIS A 79 -29.02 -16.72 16.55
N GLU A 80 -28.08 -16.64 17.49
CA GLU A 80 -28.08 -17.51 18.64
C GLU A 80 -29.01 -17.04 19.77
N LYS A 81 -29.90 -17.92 20.21
CA LYS A 81 -30.95 -17.60 21.20
C LYS A 81 -30.43 -17.46 22.64
N ASN A 82 -29.16 -17.78 22.87
CA ASN A 82 -28.57 -17.89 24.21
C ASN A 82 -27.97 -16.58 24.74
N PHE A 83 -27.91 -15.53 23.91
CA PHE A 83 -27.33 -14.26 24.31
C PHE A 83 -28.34 -13.32 24.97
N SER A 84 -27.87 -12.53 25.92
CA SER A 84 -28.70 -11.55 26.62
C SER A 84 -29.23 -10.47 25.65
N PRO A 85 -30.39 -9.84 25.92
CA PRO A 85 -30.93 -8.77 25.09
C PRO A 85 -29.95 -7.61 24.86
N LYS A 86 -29.10 -7.33 25.86
CA LYS A 86 -28.05 -6.32 25.79
C LYS A 86 -26.98 -6.65 24.74
N VAL A 87 -26.57 -7.91 24.64
CA VAL A 87 -25.63 -8.37 23.60
C VAL A 87 -26.25 -8.21 22.23
N LEU A 88 -27.52 -8.60 22.07
CA LEU A 88 -28.25 -8.48 20.80
C LEU A 88 -28.40 -7.02 20.35
N GLU A 89 -28.71 -6.10 21.27
CA GLU A 89 -28.82 -4.68 20.96
C GLU A 89 -27.47 -4.09 20.52
N GLN A 90 -26.39 -4.42 21.22
CA GLN A 90 -25.04 -3.96 20.85
C GLN A 90 -24.60 -4.55 19.50
N ALA A 91 -24.90 -5.82 19.25
CA ALA A 91 -24.62 -6.49 17.98
C ALA A 91 -25.36 -5.81 16.81
N LYS A 92 -26.63 -5.45 16.97
CA LYS A 92 -27.39 -4.70 15.95
C LYS A 92 -26.76 -3.34 15.64
N LYS A 93 -26.43 -2.56 16.68
CA LYS A 93 -25.78 -1.25 16.51
C LYS A 93 -24.45 -1.38 15.78
N LEU A 94 -23.63 -2.34 16.18
CA LEU A 94 -22.32 -2.57 15.57
C LEU A 94 -22.43 -3.04 14.11
N LYS A 95 -23.42 -3.88 13.80
CA LYS A 95 -23.74 -4.29 12.42
C LYS A 95 -24.05 -3.09 11.53
N ASP A 96 -24.85 -2.15 12.03
CA ASP A 96 -25.20 -0.93 11.29
C ASP A 96 -24.00 0.00 11.11
N GLU A 97 -23.13 0.11 12.11
CA GLU A 97 -21.88 0.87 12.00
C GLU A 97 -20.93 0.28 10.95
N ILE A 98 -20.74 -1.03 10.92
CA ILE A 98 -19.92 -1.69 9.90
C ILE A 98 -20.53 -1.50 8.51
N ARG A 99 -21.86 -1.57 8.37
CA ARG A 99 -22.54 -1.32 7.08
C ARG A 99 -22.41 0.10 6.56
N LYS A 100 -22.28 1.07 7.47
CA LYS A 100 -22.06 2.49 7.15
C LYS A 100 -20.59 2.83 6.95
N PHE A 101 -19.67 1.91 7.23
CA PHE A 101 -18.27 2.11 6.97
C PHE A 101 -18.06 2.36 5.47
N PRO A 102 -17.29 3.39 5.06
CA PRO A 102 -17.12 3.73 3.65
C PRO A 102 -16.60 2.55 2.83
N LYS A 103 -17.20 2.37 1.66
CA LYS A 103 -16.77 1.35 0.67
C LYS A 103 -15.74 1.90 -0.30
N ASP A 104 -15.79 3.21 -0.50
CA ASP A 104 -14.92 3.96 -1.38
C ASP A 104 -14.06 4.92 -0.54
N ASN A 105 -12.97 5.40 -1.12
CA ASN A 105 -12.09 6.35 -0.45
C ASN A 105 -12.81 7.70 -0.29
N ASP A 106 -13.20 8.03 0.93
CA ASP A 106 -13.76 9.32 1.32
C ASP A 106 -12.68 10.14 2.03
N GLU A 107 -12.25 11.24 1.40
CA GLU A 107 -11.19 12.12 1.93
C GLU A 107 -11.57 12.77 3.27
N THR A 108 -12.86 12.83 3.61
CA THR A 108 -13.33 13.43 4.86
C THR A 108 -13.43 12.42 6.00
N PHE A 109 -13.31 11.13 5.70
CA PHE A 109 -13.46 10.05 6.67
C PHE A 109 -12.11 9.50 7.13
N ASP A 110 -11.85 9.56 8.43
CA ASP A 110 -10.71 8.89 9.03
C ASP A 110 -10.98 7.38 9.17
N MET A 111 -10.51 6.60 8.19
CA MET A 111 -10.64 5.14 8.18
C MET A 111 -9.98 4.48 9.38
N GLU A 112 -8.84 4.99 9.83
CA GLU A 112 -8.08 4.39 10.91
C GLU A 112 -8.81 4.56 12.24
N GLN A 113 -9.31 5.78 12.51
CA GLN A 113 -10.09 6.06 13.70
C GLN A 113 -11.45 5.34 13.66
N GLY A 114 -12.10 5.28 12.50
CA GLY A 114 -13.32 4.51 12.31
C GLY A 114 -13.14 3.03 12.67
N LEU A 115 -12.08 2.41 12.17
CA LEU A 115 -11.75 1.01 12.46
C LEU A 115 -11.42 0.80 13.94
N LYS A 116 -10.63 1.69 14.56
CA LYS A 116 -10.33 1.64 16.00
C LYS A 116 -11.61 1.68 16.83
N ASN A 117 -12.54 2.57 16.50
CA ASN A 117 -13.83 2.69 17.19
C ASN A 117 -14.66 1.40 17.08
N ILE A 118 -14.73 0.81 15.87
CA ILE A 118 -15.40 -0.48 15.64
C ILE A 118 -14.74 -1.58 16.47
N LYS A 119 -13.41 -1.67 16.47
CA LYS A 119 -12.64 -2.69 17.21
C LYS A 119 -12.90 -2.62 18.72
N VAL A 120 -12.97 -1.42 19.30
CA VAL A 120 -13.29 -1.23 20.72
C VAL A 120 -14.71 -1.74 21.03
N LYS A 121 -15.69 -1.37 20.21
CA LYS A 121 -17.09 -1.83 20.37
C LYS A 121 -17.22 -3.33 20.18
N PHE A 122 -16.51 -3.90 19.21
CA PHE A 122 -16.42 -5.33 18.98
C PHE A 122 -15.84 -6.07 20.19
N THR A 123 -14.71 -5.61 20.71
CA THR A 123 -14.07 -6.20 21.90
C THR A 123 -15.02 -6.20 23.09
N LYS A 124 -15.74 -5.07 23.30
CA LYS A 124 -16.77 -4.97 24.34
C LYS A 124 -17.92 -5.97 24.12
N LEU A 125 -18.38 -6.15 22.88
CA LEU A 125 -19.39 -7.14 22.54
C LEU A 125 -18.92 -8.55 22.88
N CYS A 126 -17.71 -8.92 22.45
CA CYS A 126 -17.10 -10.22 22.74
C CYS A 126 -16.98 -10.50 24.24
N SER A 127 -16.57 -9.52 25.03
CA SER A 127 -16.50 -9.66 26.50
C SER A 127 -17.88 -9.93 27.12
N LEU A 128 -18.94 -9.28 26.62
CA LEU A 128 -20.31 -9.53 27.08
C LEU A 128 -20.85 -10.89 26.63
N ALA A 129 -20.45 -11.34 25.44
CA ALA A 129 -20.83 -12.62 24.86
C ALA A 129 -19.96 -13.79 25.33
N LYS A 130 -18.88 -13.54 26.09
CA LYS A 130 -17.84 -14.53 26.47
C LYS A 130 -17.21 -15.23 25.25
N ILE A 131 -17.02 -14.47 24.17
CA ILE A 131 -16.35 -14.91 22.94
C ILE A 131 -14.92 -14.36 22.93
N ASN A 132 -13.96 -15.12 22.41
CA ASN A 132 -12.61 -14.60 22.18
C ASN A 132 -12.65 -13.51 21.08
N SER A 133 -12.13 -12.32 21.39
CA SER A 133 -12.10 -11.19 20.45
C SER A 133 -10.91 -11.20 19.50
N ALA A 134 -9.94 -12.09 19.69
CA ALA A 134 -8.76 -12.19 18.84
C ALA A 134 -9.14 -12.70 17.44
N TYR A 135 -8.74 -11.94 16.40
CA TYR A 135 -8.90 -12.39 15.03
C TYR A 135 -7.87 -13.51 14.74
N PRO A 136 -8.30 -14.76 14.47
CA PRO A 136 -7.39 -15.91 14.40
C PRO A 136 -6.40 -15.86 13.24
N GLU A 137 -6.70 -15.09 12.20
CA GLU A 137 -5.87 -15.01 10.99
C GLU A 137 -5.16 -13.66 10.85
N ALA A 138 -5.04 -12.90 11.94
CA ALA A 138 -4.36 -11.61 11.93
C ALA A 138 -2.91 -11.71 11.41
N GLU A 139 -2.22 -12.80 11.73
CA GLU A 139 -0.84 -13.07 11.32
C GLU A 139 -0.71 -13.46 9.83
N LYS A 140 -1.81 -13.84 9.18
CA LYS A 140 -1.82 -14.21 7.75
C LYS A 140 -2.11 -13.04 6.82
N LEU A 141 -2.33 -11.85 7.39
CA LEU A 141 -2.68 -10.64 6.63
C LEU A 141 -1.47 -9.77 6.29
N ASP A 142 -0.26 -10.15 6.73
CA ASP A 142 0.99 -9.49 6.33
C ASP A 142 1.40 -10.06 4.96
N PHE A 143 1.39 -9.21 3.93
CA PHE A 143 1.71 -9.52 2.53
C PHE A 143 2.74 -8.52 2.01
#